data_AF-A0A1M7DL35-F1
#
_entry.id   AF-A0A1M7DL35-F1
#
_cell.length_a   1.000
_cell.length_b   1.000
_cell.length_c   1.000
_cell.angle_alpha   90.00
_cell.angle_beta   90.00
_cell.angle_gamma   90.00
#
_symmetry.space_group_name_H-M   'P 1'
#
loop_
_entity.id
_entity.type
_entity.pdbx_description
1 polymer ?
#
loop_
_entity_poly.entity_id
_entity_poly.type
_entity_poly.pdbx_seq_one_letter_code
_entity_poly.pdbx_strand_id
1 'polypeptide(L)'
;MEIFIQILTLIKYVSFLGIAIFIILILLKKIIYHPPNTLDQAKEKSSKYQSILGLSISLSIACIVGSKKLIKHDFQKMLKENKILLVEVNGFPFAQEDAADLFTKFEEDPGRFYCESYLGYITFENNESIPIEVIQHCYEENKYIIVSRQYSTDVTIGIITTSKFNHIKNNNSSTDQQ
;
A
#
# COMPACT_ATOMS: atom_id res chain seq x y z
N MET A 1 -8.45 2.75 14.61
CA MET A 1 -8.47 2.65 13.14
C MET A 1 -7.96 1.30 12.66
N GLU A 2 -6.93 0.77 13.31
CA GLU A 2 -6.36 -0.57 13.10
C GLU A 2 -7.40 -1.69 12.89
N ILE A 3 -8.33 -1.90 13.84
CA ILE A 3 -9.36 -2.95 13.77
C ILE A 3 -10.18 -2.84 12.47
N PHE A 4 -10.52 -1.62 12.07
CA PHE A 4 -11.30 -1.39 10.85
C PHE A 4 -10.50 -1.73 9.58
N ILE A 5 -9.22 -1.36 9.53
CA ILE A 5 -8.32 -1.72 8.42
C ILE A 5 -8.10 -3.24 8.35
N GLN A 6 -7.99 -3.92 9.49
CA GLN A 6 -7.90 -5.38 9.56
C GLN A 6 -9.17 -6.04 9.01
N ILE A 7 -10.36 -5.54 9.36
CA ILE A 7 -11.64 -6.03 8.81
C ILE A 7 -11.69 -5.86 7.29
N LEU A 8 -11.31 -4.69 6.77
CA LEU A 8 -11.26 -4.47 5.31
C LEU A 8 -10.29 -5.42 4.61
N THR A 9 -9.15 -5.69 5.25
CA THR A 9 -8.14 -6.64 4.75
C THR A 9 -8.66 -8.07 4.73
N LEU A 10 -9.43 -8.47 5.74
CA LEU A 10 -10.10 -9.77 5.79
C LEU A 10 -11.14 -9.90 4.67
N ILE A 11 -11.99 -8.89 4.46
CA ILE A 11 -13.01 -8.88 3.39
C ILE A 11 -12.33 -9.02 2.02
N LYS A 12 -11.23 -8.28 1.80
CA LYS A 12 -10.40 -8.42 0.59
C LYS A 12 -9.93 -9.85 0.39
N TYR A 13 -9.37 -10.47 1.43
CA TYR A 13 -8.82 -11.82 1.36
C TYR A 13 -9.88 -12.89 1.05
N VAL A 14 -11.00 -12.86 1.77
CA VAL A 14 -12.13 -13.79 1.56
C VAL A 14 -12.71 -13.65 0.15
N SER A 15 -12.86 -12.41 -0.32
CA SER A 15 -13.40 -12.14 -1.65
C SER A 15 -12.45 -12.61 -2.76
N PHE A 16 -11.13 -12.44 -2.57
CA PHE A 16 -10.11 -12.96 -3.49
C PHE A 16 -10.11 -14.50 -3.55
N LEU A 17 -10.22 -15.17 -2.41
CA LEU A 17 -10.37 -16.62 -2.36
C LEU A 17 -11.62 -17.10 -3.12
N GLY A 18 -12.75 -16.39 -2.94
CA GLY A 18 -13.97 -16.69 -3.69
C GLY A 18 -13.80 -16.57 -5.21
N ILE A 19 -13.06 -15.55 -5.67
CA ILE A 19 -12.72 -15.38 -7.09
C ILE A 19 -11.83 -16.53 -7.57
N ALA A 20 -10.81 -16.91 -6.81
CA ALA A 20 -9.90 -18.00 -7.18
C ALA A 20 -10.63 -19.34 -7.32
N ILE A 21 -11.48 -19.69 -6.35
CA ILE A 21 -12.30 -20.91 -6.38
C ILE A 21 -13.21 -20.91 -7.62
N PHE A 22 -13.82 -19.78 -7.95
CA PHE A 22 -14.69 -19.68 -9.12
C PHE A 22 -13.93 -19.86 -10.44
N ILE A 23 -12.74 -19.28 -10.57
CA ILE A 23 -11.88 -19.49 -11.75
C ILE A 23 -11.55 -20.97 -11.91
N ILE A 24 -11.19 -21.65 -10.81
CA ILE A 24 -10.93 -23.10 -10.81
C ILE A 24 -12.17 -23.87 -11.28
N LEU A 25 -13.36 -23.54 -10.75
CA LEU A 25 -14.61 -24.18 -11.16
C LEU A 25 -14.92 -23.97 -12.65
N ILE A 26 -14.69 -22.78 -13.20
CA ILE A 26 -14.86 -22.53 -14.65
C ILE A 26 -13.92 -23.40 -15.47
N LEU A 27 -12.64 -23.45 -15.09
CA LEU A 27 -11.63 -24.24 -15.80
C LEU A 27 -11.98 -25.73 -15.78
N LEU A 28 -12.44 -26.26 -14.64
CA LEU A 28 -12.92 -27.63 -14.52
C LEU A 28 -14.20 -27.87 -15.33
N LYS A 29 -15.14 -26.94 -15.33
CA LYS A 29 -16.41 -27.07 -16.07
C LYS A 29 -16.20 -27.09 -17.58
N LYS A 30 -15.16 -26.41 -18.09
CA LYS A 30 -14.77 -26.46 -19.51
C LYS A 30 -14.38 -27.87 -19.99
N ILE A 31 -14.09 -28.79 -19.05
CA ILE A 31 -13.73 -30.19 -19.31
C ILE A 31 -14.98 -31.11 -19.32
N ILE A 32 -16.12 -30.65 -18.79
CA ILE A 32 -17.32 -31.48 -18.59
C ILE A 32 -18.42 -31.07 -19.59
N TYR A 33 -18.74 -31.95 -20.54
CA TYR A 33 -19.85 -31.76 -21.48
C TYR A 33 -21.20 -31.73 -20.75
N HIS A 34 -22.05 -30.73 -21.02
CA HIS A 34 -23.41 -30.65 -20.50
C HIS A 34 -24.43 -31.09 -21.57
N PRO A 35 -25.30 -32.08 -21.28
CA PRO A 35 -26.31 -32.53 -22.23
C PRO A 35 -27.41 -31.46 -22.45
N PRO A 36 -28.02 -31.41 -23.67
CA PRO A 36 -28.91 -30.32 -24.10
C PRO A 36 -30.10 -30.05 -23.17
N ASN A 37 -30.58 -31.12 -22.51
CA ASN A 37 -31.75 -31.17 -21.64
C ASN A 37 -31.55 -30.35 -20.34
N THR A 38 -30.29 -30.03 -20.01
CA THR A 38 -29.91 -29.32 -18.77
C THR A 38 -29.32 -27.94 -19.05
N LEU A 39 -29.28 -27.53 -20.31
CA LEU A 39 -28.50 -26.39 -20.79
C LEU A 39 -29.04 -25.05 -20.26
N ASP A 40 -30.37 -24.88 -20.23
CA ASP A 40 -30.99 -23.65 -19.71
C ASP A 40 -30.85 -23.53 -18.18
N GLN A 41 -31.01 -24.63 -17.44
CA GLN A 41 -30.77 -24.63 -15.99
C GLN A 41 -29.29 -24.36 -15.65
N ALA A 42 -28.37 -24.90 -16.46
CA ALA A 42 -26.95 -24.63 -16.32
C ALA A 42 -26.61 -23.15 -16.61
N LYS A 43 -27.28 -22.54 -17.61
CA LYS A 43 -27.12 -21.14 -17.99
C LYS A 43 -27.65 -20.18 -16.93
N GLU A 44 -28.83 -20.44 -16.37
CA GLU A 44 -29.40 -19.62 -15.28
C GLU A 44 -28.52 -19.66 -14.02
N LYS A 45 -28.06 -20.86 -13.62
CA LYS A 45 -27.11 -21.00 -12.50
C LYS A 45 -25.81 -20.25 -12.78
N SER A 46 -25.26 -20.37 -13.99
CA SER A 46 -24.05 -19.65 -14.40
C SER A 46 -24.21 -18.13 -14.28
N SER A 47 -25.35 -17.59 -14.72
CA SER A 47 -25.66 -16.16 -14.62
C SER A 47 -25.69 -15.66 -13.16
N LYS A 48 -26.33 -16.42 -12.26
CA LYS A 48 -26.35 -16.11 -10.81
C LYS A 48 -24.94 -16.07 -10.23
N TYR A 49 -24.09 -17.06 -10.56
CA TYR A 49 -22.70 -17.07 -10.07
C TYR A 49 -21.86 -15.91 -10.64
N GLN A 50 -22.05 -15.56 -11.91
CA GLN A 50 -21.39 -14.39 -12.50
C GLN A 50 -21.78 -13.09 -11.81
N SER A 51 -23.05 -12.92 -11.47
CA SER A 51 -23.52 -11.74 -10.72
C SER A 51 -22.91 -11.66 -9.32
N ILE A 52 -22.83 -12.79 -8.60
CA ILE A 52 -22.20 -12.87 -7.27
C ILE A 52 -20.71 -12.53 -7.39
N LEU A 53 -20.03 -12.97 -8.45
CA LEU A 53 -18.64 -12.58 -8.69
C LEU A 53 -18.46 -11.11 -9.01
N GLY A 54 -19.32 -10.53 -9.84
CA GLY A 54 -19.27 -9.09 -10.12
C GLY A 54 -19.35 -8.28 -8.81
N LEU A 55 -20.20 -8.72 -7.88
CA LEU A 55 -20.30 -8.12 -6.56
C LEU A 55 -19.07 -8.36 -5.68
N SER A 56 -18.51 -9.57 -5.65
CA SER A 56 -17.31 -9.84 -4.84
C SER A 56 -16.07 -9.10 -5.36
N ILE A 57 -15.91 -8.97 -6.68
CA ILE A 57 -14.84 -8.20 -7.31
C ILE A 57 -14.99 -6.72 -6.97
N SER A 58 -16.18 -6.15 -7.17
CA SER A 58 -16.42 -4.73 -6.88
C SER A 58 -16.25 -4.40 -5.39
N LEU A 59 -16.72 -5.26 -4.49
CA LEU A 59 -16.48 -5.12 -3.05
C LEU A 59 -14.99 -5.20 -2.70
N SER A 60 -14.24 -6.13 -3.30
CA SER A 60 -12.80 -6.25 -3.10
C SER A 60 -12.06 -4.97 -3.51
N ILE A 61 -12.38 -4.43 -4.69
CA ILE A 61 -11.77 -3.19 -5.20
C ILE A 61 -12.11 -2.02 -4.28
N ALA A 62 -13.38 -1.90 -3.88
CA ALA A 62 -13.83 -0.86 -2.96
C ALA A 62 -13.09 -0.94 -1.61
N CYS A 63 -12.90 -2.14 -1.06
CA CYS A 63 -12.13 -2.34 0.17
C CYS A 63 -10.65 -1.97 0.00
N ILE A 64 -10.01 -2.30 -1.13
CA ILE A 64 -8.60 -1.96 -1.42
C ILE A 64 -8.43 -0.44 -1.55
N VAL A 65 -9.25 0.20 -2.38
CA VAL A 65 -9.16 1.65 -2.60
C VAL A 65 -9.53 2.41 -1.34
N GLY A 66 -10.58 1.96 -0.64
CA GLY A 66 -11.04 2.53 0.61
C GLY A 66 -10.00 2.43 1.73
N SER A 67 -9.38 1.26 1.92
CA SER A 67 -8.35 1.09 2.97
C SER A 67 -7.14 1.97 2.69
N LYS A 68 -6.64 2.01 1.46
CA LYS A 68 -5.52 2.90 1.09
C LYS A 68 -5.83 4.38 1.36
N LYS A 69 -7.04 4.83 1.01
CA LYS A 69 -7.45 6.22 1.25
C LYS A 69 -7.55 6.55 2.73
N LEU A 70 -8.06 5.63 3.55
CA LEU A 70 -8.16 5.80 5.00
C LEU A 70 -6.79 5.84 5.66
N ILE A 71 -5.89 4.92 5.31
CA ILE A 71 -4.52 4.91 5.84
C ILE A 71 -3.78 6.20 5.46
N LYS A 72 -3.92 6.67 4.21
CA LYS A 72 -3.33 7.94 3.78
C LYS A 72 -3.86 9.12 4.59
N HIS A 73 -5.17 9.17 4.84
CA HIS A 73 -5.78 10.21 5.66
C HIS A 73 -5.31 10.14 7.12
N ASP A 74 -5.24 8.95 7.70
CA ASP A 74 -4.76 8.72 9.07
C ASP A 74 -3.31 9.17 9.25
N PHE A 75 -2.44 8.79 8.32
CA PHE A 75 -1.04 9.20 8.30
C PHE A 75 -0.90 10.73 8.27
N GLN A 76 -1.62 11.39 7.35
CA GLN A 76 -1.60 12.85 7.24
C GLN A 76 -2.20 13.55 8.47
N LYS A 77 -3.18 12.92 9.12
CA LYS A 77 -3.77 13.40 10.38
C LYS A 77 -2.75 13.31 11.52
N MET A 78 -2.08 12.17 11.66
CA MET A 78 -1.03 11.98 12.68
C MET A 78 0.10 13.00 12.55
N LEU A 79 0.56 13.27 11.32
CA LEU A 79 1.57 14.29 11.04
C LEU A 79 1.15 15.72 11.41
N LYS A 80 -0.16 16.02 11.36
CA LYS A 80 -0.68 17.35 11.67
C LYS A 80 -0.97 17.54 13.16
N GLU A 81 -1.45 16.50 13.82
CA GLU A 81 -1.89 16.56 15.21
C GLU A 81 -0.75 16.31 16.21
N ASN A 82 0.32 15.62 15.78
CA ASN A 82 1.43 15.27 16.64
C ASN A 82 2.74 15.86 16.12
N LYS A 83 3.57 16.34 17.04
CA LYS A 83 4.91 16.83 16.73
C LYS A 83 5.86 15.63 16.53
N ILE A 84 6.61 15.66 15.43
CA ILE A 84 7.61 14.64 15.13
C ILE A 84 8.77 14.80 16.11
N LEU A 85 9.12 13.73 16.80
CA LEU A 85 10.25 13.68 17.72
C LEU A 85 11.53 13.25 16.99
N LEU A 86 11.42 12.20 16.19
CA LEU A 86 12.54 11.57 15.48
C LEU A 86 12.04 10.95 14.18
N VAL A 87 12.85 11.06 13.14
CA VAL A 87 12.68 10.26 11.92
C VAL A 87 13.96 9.46 11.76
N GLU A 88 13.86 8.16 11.59
CA GLU A 88 14.99 7.30 11.31
C GLU A 88 14.77 6.62 9.96
N VAL A 89 15.75 6.70 9.06
CA VAL A 89 15.70 6.04 7.75
C VAL A 89 17.01 5.32 7.51
N ASN A 90 16.97 4.02 7.26
CA ASN A 90 18.15 3.17 7.10
C ASN A 90 19.18 3.30 8.25
N GLY A 91 18.69 3.43 9.49
CA GLY A 91 19.55 3.64 10.67
C GLY A 91 20.10 5.05 10.85
N PHE A 92 19.75 6.01 9.97
CA PHE A 92 20.14 7.41 10.10
C PHE A 92 19.06 8.22 10.81
N PRO A 93 19.33 8.77 12.01
CA PRO A 93 18.39 9.63 12.71
C PRO A 93 18.44 11.07 12.17
N PHE A 94 17.28 11.66 11.95
CA PHE A 94 17.08 13.07 11.62
C PHE A 94 16.57 13.82 12.85
N ALA A 95 17.21 14.95 13.17
CA ALA A 95 16.80 15.80 14.27
C ALA A 95 15.37 16.33 14.08
N GLN A 96 14.69 16.69 15.17
CA GLN A 96 13.31 17.16 15.17
C GLN A 96 13.05 18.32 14.20
N GLU A 97 13.94 19.31 14.18
CA GLU A 97 13.85 20.47 13.27
C GLU A 97 13.96 20.02 11.81
N ASP A 98 14.87 19.09 11.54
CA ASP A 98 15.08 18.60 10.20
C ASP A 98 13.94 17.74 9.68
N ALA A 99 13.35 16.95 10.57
CA ALA A 99 12.26 16.03 10.34
C ALA A 99 10.92 16.74 10.09
N ALA A 100 10.64 17.83 10.81
CA ALA A 100 9.39 18.56 10.71
C ALA A 100 9.14 19.09 9.29
N ASP A 101 10.18 19.61 8.64
CA ASP A 101 10.10 20.18 7.29
C ASP A 101 9.80 19.14 6.20
N LEU A 102 10.27 17.89 6.39
CA LEU A 102 10.20 16.82 5.38
C LEU A 102 8.77 16.46 4.97
N PHE A 103 7.82 16.57 5.90
CA PHE A 103 6.46 16.05 5.72
C PHE A 103 5.39 17.15 5.65
N THR A 104 5.80 18.38 5.34
CA THR A 104 4.91 19.55 5.26
C THR A 104 4.06 19.56 4.00
N LYS A 105 4.62 19.10 2.86
CA LYS A 105 3.96 19.09 1.56
C LYS A 105 4.23 17.79 0.82
N PHE A 106 3.17 17.17 0.32
CA PHE A 106 3.23 15.99 -0.52
C PHE A 106 2.74 16.33 -1.93
N GLU A 107 3.53 15.96 -2.93
CA GLU A 107 3.15 15.98 -4.34
C GLU A 107 2.51 14.63 -4.73
N GLU A 108 1.68 14.63 -5.77
CA GLU A 108 1.11 13.38 -6.28
C GLU A 108 2.21 12.53 -6.92
N ASP A 109 2.21 11.23 -6.64
CA ASP A 109 3.09 10.27 -7.30
C ASP A 109 2.52 9.96 -8.71
N PRO A 110 3.18 10.38 -9.80
CA PRO A 110 2.72 10.07 -11.16
C PRO A 110 2.78 8.58 -11.47
N GLY A 111 3.45 7.79 -10.61
CA GLY A 111 3.61 6.35 -10.75
C GLY A 111 4.56 6.03 -11.89
N ARG A 112 5.67 5.36 -11.52
CA ARG A 112 6.86 4.94 -12.31
C ARG A 112 8.10 5.68 -11.80
N PHE A 113 9.23 4.98 -11.85
CA PHE A 113 10.59 5.44 -11.51
C PHE A 113 11.03 5.27 -10.05
N TYR A 114 10.94 4.03 -9.56
CA TYR A 114 11.46 3.59 -8.26
C TYR A 114 12.87 2.99 -8.42
N CYS A 115 13.84 3.48 -7.65
CA CYS A 115 15.21 2.96 -7.69
C CYS A 115 15.55 2.24 -6.38
N GLU A 116 16.10 2.96 -5.41
CA GLU A 116 16.46 2.41 -4.11
C GLU A 116 15.34 2.67 -3.11
N SER A 117 15.11 1.73 -2.20
CA SER A 117 14.18 1.91 -1.10
C SER A 117 14.85 1.70 0.25
N TYR A 118 14.42 2.51 1.22
CA TYR A 118 14.97 2.54 2.56
C TYR A 118 13.84 2.43 3.57
N LEU A 119 13.95 1.50 4.50
CA LEU A 119 13.00 1.36 5.59
C LEU A 119 13.29 2.39 6.68
N GLY A 120 12.25 2.85 7.35
CA GLY A 120 12.36 3.83 8.41
C GLY A 120 11.15 3.89 9.31
N TYR A 121 11.22 4.79 10.29
CA TYR A 121 10.17 5.04 11.27
C TYR A 121 10.07 6.53 11.56
N ILE A 122 8.84 7.02 11.73
CA ILE A 122 8.54 8.36 12.24
C ILE A 122 8.02 8.19 13.67
N THR A 123 8.75 8.69 14.65
CA THR A 123 8.37 8.64 16.06
C THR A 123 7.87 10.02 16.49
N PHE A 124 6.72 10.05 17.14
CA PHE A 124 6.04 11.26 17.61
C PHE A 124 6.24 11.47 19.11
N GLU A 125 5.99 12.68 19.59
CA GLU A 125 6.08 13.02 21.03
C GLU A 125 5.12 12.20 21.92
N ASN A 126 4.04 11.64 21.36
CA ASN A 126 3.10 10.76 22.05
C ASN A 126 3.59 9.30 22.17
N ASN A 127 4.85 9.01 21.81
CA ASN A 127 5.46 7.68 21.71
C ASN A 127 4.83 6.73 20.68
N GLU A 128 3.93 7.21 19.82
CA GLU A 128 3.51 6.44 18.66
C GLU A 128 4.60 6.49 17.59
N SER A 129 4.73 5.41 16.82
CA SER A 129 5.67 5.32 15.72
C SER A 129 4.99 4.77 14.48
N ILE A 130 5.22 5.43 13.35
CA ILE A 130 4.72 4.98 12.05
C ILE A 130 5.88 4.39 11.24
N PRO A 131 5.80 3.11 10.84
CA PRO A 131 6.75 2.54 9.91
C PRO A 131 6.56 3.14 8.51
N ILE A 132 7.66 3.58 7.91
CA ILE A 132 7.69 4.16 6.57
C ILE A 132 8.70 3.44 5.69
N GLU A 133 8.50 3.56 4.39
CA GLU A 133 9.49 3.27 3.37
C GLU A 133 9.69 4.53 2.53
N VAL A 134 10.95 4.89 2.33
CA VAL A 134 11.39 6.04 1.55
C VAL A 134 12.01 5.49 0.28
N ILE A 135 11.37 5.74 -0.86
CA ILE A 135 11.84 5.25 -2.16
C ILE A 135 12.42 6.41 -2.96
N GLN A 136 13.66 6.30 -3.41
CA GLN A 136 14.29 7.31 -4.24
C GLN A 136 13.75 7.27 -5.68
N HIS A 137 13.47 8.45 -6.23
CA HIS A 137 13.12 8.60 -7.64
C HIS A 137 14.35 8.41 -8.54
N CYS A 138 14.23 7.60 -9.59
CA CYS A 138 15.38 7.24 -10.42
C CYS A 138 16.00 8.40 -11.24
N TYR A 139 15.18 9.33 -11.70
CA TYR A 139 15.59 10.35 -12.66
C TYR A 139 15.66 11.75 -12.08
N GLU A 140 15.07 11.96 -10.92
CA GLU A 140 14.96 13.28 -10.32
C GLU A 140 15.69 13.25 -8.99
N GLU A 141 16.81 13.98 -8.94
CA GLU A 141 17.56 14.12 -7.71
C GLU A 141 16.71 14.77 -6.63
N ASN A 142 16.94 14.38 -5.38
CA ASN A 142 16.24 14.89 -4.21
C ASN A 142 14.73 14.57 -4.16
N LYS A 143 14.17 13.82 -5.10
CA LYS A 143 12.77 13.37 -5.02
C LYS A 143 12.67 11.99 -4.38
N TYR A 144 11.80 11.90 -3.39
CA TYR A 144 11.58 10.70 -2.62
C TYR A 144 10.08 10.43 -2.45
N ILE A 145 9.68 9.19 -2.66
CA ILE A 145 8.31 8.71 -2.50
C ILE A 145 8.18 8.15 -1.10
N ILE A 146 7.23 8.69 -0.35
CA ILE A 146 6.94 8.27 1.02
C ILE A 146 5.81 7.26 0.99
N VAL A 147 6.10 6.05 1.45
CA VAL A 147 5.15 4.96 1.59
C VAL A 147 4.95 4.71 3.09
N SER A 148 3.70 4.80 3.55
CA SER A 148 3.34 4.32 4.88
C SER A 148 3.21 2.81 4.84
N ARG A 149 3.81 2.13 5.82
CA ARG A 149 3.64 0.69 6.04
C ARG A 149 2.76 0.39 7.26
N GLN A 150 2.03 1.40 7.72
CA GLN A 150 1.13 1.29 8.86
C GLN A 150 0.09 0.19 8.59
N TYR A 151 -0.28 -0.55 9.63
CA TYR A 151 -1.25 -1.64 9.55
C TYR A 151 -0.86 -2.76 8.56
N SER A 152 0.45 -2.98 8.35
CA SER A 152 0.98 -4.00 7.42
C SER A 152 0.47 -3.86 5.99
N THR A 153 0.15 -2.63 5.57
CA THR A 153 -0.31 -2.33 4.22
C THR A 153 0.52 -1.19 3.64
N ASP A 154 1.11 -1.41 2.48
CA ASP A 154 1.92 -0.40 1.81
C ASP A 154 1.01 0.62 1.10
N VAL A 155 1.08 1.88 1.54
CA VAL A 155 0.27 2.99 1.04
C VAL A 155 1.15 4.18 0.70
N THR A 156 1.24 4.50 -0.58
CA THR A 156 1.91 5.72 -1.06
C THR A 156 1.19 6.96 -0.53
N ILE A 157 1.88 7.75 0.28
CA ILE A 157 1.40 9.02 0.81
C ILE A 157 1.59 10.11 -0.23
N GLY A 158 2.78 10.19 -0.84
CA GLY A 158 3.10 11.11 -1.91
C GLY A 158 4.60 11.29 -2.07
N ILE A 159 4.98 12.26 -2.91
CA ILE A 159 6.37 12.62 -3.16
C ILE A 159 6.76 13.82 -2.30
N ILE A 160 7.99 13.80 -1.80
CA ILE A 160 8.65 14.94 -1.18
C ILE A 160 9.93 15.27 -1.97
N THR A 161 10.30 16.55 -1.98
CA THR A 161 11.56 17.01 -2.55
C THR A 161 12.47 17.50 -1.43
N THR A 162 13.59 16.83 -1.19
CA THR A 162 14.51 17.13 -0.08
C THR A 162 15.92 16.66 -0.39
N SER A 163 16.94 17.45 -0.05
CA SER A 163 18.34 17.02 -0.12
C SER A 163 18.79 16.24 1.11
N LYS A 164 18.00 16.23 2.20
CA LYS A 164 18.39 15.66 3.50
C LYS A 164 18.66 14.16 3.43
N PHE A 165 18.01 13.44 2.52
CA PHE A 165 18.21 11.99 2.34
C PHE A 165 19.42 11.61 1.48
N ASN A 166 20.13 12.58 0.87
CA ASN A 166 21.30 12.28 0.04
C ASN A 166 22.44 11.60 0.84
N HIS A 167 22.50 11.83 2.15
CA HIS A 167 23.47 11.18 3.03
C HIS A 167 23.27 9.65 3.12
N ILE A 168 22.04 9.17 2.93
CA ILE A 168 21.71 7.74 2.94
C ILE A 168 22.36 7.05 1.73
N LYS A 169 22.34 7.70 0.55
CA LYS A 169 22.95 7.20 -0.68
C LYS A 169 24.47 7.05 -0.55
N ASN A 170 25.14 8.02 0.06
CA ASN A 170 26.61 8.07 0.09
C ASN A 170 27.22 6.99 1.01
N ASN A 171 26.54 6.56 2.07
CA ASN A 171 27.06 5.52 2.97
C ASN A 171 26.97 4.10 2.41
N ASN A 172 26.04 3.83 1.49
CA ASN A 172 26.04 2.54 0.78
C ASN A 172 27.28 2.42 -0.12
N SER A 173 27.74 3.52 -0.73
CA SER A 173 28.92 3.50 -1.62
C SER A 173 30.26 3.37 -0.90
N SER A 174 30.35 3.73 0.39
CA SER A 174 31.59 3.64 1.16
C SER A 174 31.83 2.28 1.81
N THR A 175 30.80 1.43 1.90
CA THR A 175 30.91 0.10 2.53
C THR A 175 31.42 -0.96 1.55
N ASP A 176 31.35 -0.71 0.24
CA ASP A 176 31.89 -1.61 -0.80
C ASP A 176 33.38 -1.38 -1.11
N GLN A 177 34.09 -0.54 -0.33
CA GLN A 177 35.52 -0.24 -0.51
C GLN A 177 36.41 -0.61 0.68
N GLN A 178 36.01 -1.53 1.56
CA GLN A 178 36.86 -2.07 2.63
C GLN A 178 37.00 -3.59 2.59
#